data_AF-A0A376VFK3-F1
#
_entry.id   AF-A0A376VFK3-F1
#
_cell.length_a   1.000
_cell.length_b   1.000
_cell.length_c   1.000
_cell.angle_alpha   90.00
_cell.angle_beta   90.00
_cell.angle_gamma   90.00
#
_symmetry.space_group_name_H-M   'P 1'
#
loop_
_entity.id
_entity.type
_entity.pdbx_description
1 polymer ?
#
loop_
_entity_poly.entity_id
_entity_poly.type
_entity_poly.pdbx_seq_one_letter_code
_entity_poly.pdbx_strand_id
1 'polypeptide(L)' 'MKTKVAAIYGKRDVRLREFELPEITDNELLVSCNSDSVCLSTWESGVTR' A
#
# COMPACT_ATOMS: atom_id res chain seq x y z
N MET A 1 -0.43 -14.80 -4.78
CA MET A 1 1.01 -14.44 -4.79
C MET A 1 1.30 -13.69 -3.51
N LYS A 2 2.48 -13.92 -2.91
CA LYS A 2 2.89 -13.20 -1.71
C LYS A 2 3.28 -11.76 -2.06
N THR A 3 2.47 -10.80 -1.62
CA THR A 3 2.64 -9.38 -1.93
C THR A 3 3.17 -8.64 -0.71
N LYS A 4 4.23 -7.84 -0.91
CA LYS A 4 4.84 -7.03 0.13
C LYS A 4 4.47 -5.57 -0.05
N VAL A 5 4.01 -4.91 1.01
CA VAL A 5 3.62 -3.49 0.99
C VAL A 5 4.14 -2.75 2.21
N ALA A 6 4.28 -1.43 2.09
CA ALA A 6 4.37 -0.53 3.23
C ALA A 6 2.95 -0.04 3.59
N ALA A 7 2.54 -0.27 4.84
CA ALA A 7 1.20 0.07 5.33
C ALA A 7 1.29 1.04 6.52
N ILE A 8 0.40 2.03 6.54
CA ILE A 8 0.29 3.04 7.60
C ILE A 8 -0.69 2.54 8.68
N TYR A 9 -0.26 2.48 9.94
CA TYR A 9 -1.07 2.04 11.09
C TYR A 9 -1.50 3.18 12.02
N GLY A 10 -1.01 4.38 11.77
CA GLY A 10 -1.32 5.58 12.54
C GLY A 10 -0.19 6.60 12.43
N LYS A 11 -0.27 7.63 13.26
CA LYS A 11 0.72 8.72 13.27
C LYS A 11 2.15 8.20 13.42
N ARG A 12 2.96 8.47 12.39
CA ARG A 12 4.38 8.11 12.27
C ARG A 12 4.63 6.60 12.39
N ASP A 13 3.65 5.78 12.04
CA ASP A 13 3.76 4.32 12.08
C ASP A 13 3.55 3.71 10.69
N VAL A 14 4.67 3.39 10.02
CA VAL A 14 4.70 2.69 8.73
C VAL A 14 5.41 1.36 8.92
N ARG A 15 4.77 0.28 8.46
CA ARG A 15 5.29 -1.08 8.61
C ARG A 15 5.28 -1.83 7.29
N LEU A 16 6.27 -2.69 7.08
CA LEU A 16 6.27 -3.64 5.99
C LEU A 16 5.42 -4.85 6.36
N ARG A 17 4.53 -5.25 5.46
CA ARG A 17 3.70 -6.45 5.62
C ARG A 17 3.68 -7.26 4.36
N GLU A 18 3.44 -8.55 4.55
CA GLU A 18 3.25 -9.52 3.48
C GLU A 18 1.87 -10.14 3.61
N PHE A 19 1.15 -10.26 2.50
CA PHE A 19 -0.17 -10.88 2.44
C PHE A 19 -0.42 -11.49 1.06
N GLU A 20 -1.41 -12.40 0.98
CA GLU A 20 -1.87 -12.94 -0.29
C GLU A 20 -2.93 -12.01 -0.89
N LEU A 21 -2.78 -11.69 -2.17
CA LEU A 21 -3.81 -10.95 -2.90
C LEU A 21 -5.08 -11.80 -3.06
N PRO A 22 -6.28 -11.18 -2.98
CA PRO A 22 -7.53 -11.86 -3.28
C PRO A 22 -7.62 -12.25 -4.76
N GLU A 23 -8.57 -13.12 -5.09
CA GLU A 23 -8.87 -13.44 -6.49
C GLU A 23 -9.39 -12.22 -7.25
N ILE A 24 -8.97 -12.07 -8.50
CA ILE A 24 -9.36 -10.97 -9.38
C ILE A 24 -10.67 -11.30 -10.09
N THR A 25 -11.52 -10.29 -10.28
CA THR A 25 -12.76 -10.42 -11.07
C THR A 25 -12.57 -9.96 -12.52
N ASP A 26 -13.53 -10.28 -13.39
CA ASP A 26 -13.47 -9.97 -14.83
C ASP A 26 -13.40 -8.45 -15.13
N ASN A 27 -13.73 -7.59 -14.17
CA ASN A 27 -13.75 -6.13 -14.31
C ASN A 27 -12.58 -5.44 -13.59
N GLU A 28 -11.58 -6.19 -13.13
CA GLU A 28 -10.42 -5.67 -12.41
C GLU A 28 -9.12 -5.91 -13.19
N LEU A 29 -8.11 -5.05 -12.96
CA LEU A 29 -6.79 -5.19 -13.55
C LEU A 29 -5.73 -5.34 -12.45
N LEU A 30 -5.00 -6.46 -12.47
CA LEU A 30 -3.85 -6.66 -11.61
C LEU A 30 -2.59 -6.08 -12.27
N VAL A 31 -1.95 -5.13 -11.59
CA VAL A 31 -0.75 -4.45 -12.08
C VAL A 31 0.38 -4.61 -11.06
N SER A 32 1.59 -4.89 -11.55
CA SER A 32 2.80 -4.88 -10.74
C SER A 32 3.33 -3.45 -10.59
N CYS A 33 3.36 -2.93 -9.36
CA CYS A 33 3.97 -1.64 -9.06
C CYS A 33 5.51 -1.77 -9.04
N ASN A 34 6.19 -1.20 -10.04
CA ASN A 34 7.66 -1.19 -10.11
C ASN A 34 8.28 -0.01 -9.34
N SER A 35 7.56 1.12 -9.30
CA SER A 35 7.98 2.34 -8.62
C SER A 35 6.74 3.11 -8.20
N ASP A 36 6.78 3.65 -6.99
CA ASP A 36 5.79 4.58 -6.46
C ASP A 36 6.50 5.76 -5.81
N SER A 37 5.91 6.95 -5.92
CA SER A 37 6.48 8.19 -5.40
C SER A 37 5.74 8.62 -4.14
N VAL A 38 6.47 9.14 -3.15
CA VAL A 38 5.85 9.67 -1.93
C VAL A 38 5.50 11.14 -2.14
N CYS A 39 4.22 11.46 -1.97
CA CYS A 39 3.70 12.83 -2.06
C CYS A 39 3.40 13.38 -0.66
N LEU A 40 3.20 14.70 -0.56
CA LEU A 40 2.82 15.39 0.67
C LEU A 40 1.52 14.82 1.28
N SER A 41 0.57 14.38 0.46
CA SER A 41 -0.68 13.74 0.93
C SER A 41 -0.43 12.45 1.72
N THR A 42 0.61 11.69 1.38
CA THR A 42 1.03 10.50 2.13
C THR A 42 1.57 10.89 3.50
N TRP A 43 2.33 11.98 3.58
CA TRP A 43 2.85 12.51 4.85
C TRP A 43 1.71 13.01 5.74
N GLU A 44 0.77 13.79 5.20
CA GLU A 44 -0.43 14.22 5.92
C GLU A 44 -1.21 13.04 6.48
N SER A 45 -1.43 12.00 5.65
CA SER A 45 -2.16 10.79 6.07
C SER A 45 -1.44 10.02 7.18
N GLY A 46 -0.12 10.01 7.16
CA GLY A 46 0.70 9.33 8.16
C GLY A 46 1.05 10.16 9.39
N VAL A 47 0.76 11.47 9.43
CA VAL A 47 1.16 12.36 10.56
C VAL A 47 -0.04 13.05 11.22
N THR A 48 -1.11 13.29 10.48
CA THR A 48 -2.27 14.06 10.93
C THR A 48 -3.43 13.17 11.40
N ARG A 49 -3.49 11.92 10.93
CA ARG A 49 -4.43 10.89 11.41
C ARG A 49 -3.74 9.94 12.40
#